data_AF-A0A2K2TN27-F1
#
_entry.id   AF-A0A2K2TN27-F1
#
_cell.length_a   1.000
_cell.length_b   1.000
_cell.length_c   1.000
_cell.angle_alpha   90.00
_cell.angle_beta   90.00
_cell.angle_gamma   90.00
#
_symmetry.space_group_name_H-M   'P 1'
#
loop_
_entity.id
_entity.type
_entity.pdbx_description
1 polymer ?
#
loop_
_entity_poly.entity_id
_entity_poly.type
_entity_poly.pdbx_seq_one_letter_code
_entity_poly.pdbx_strand_id
1 'polypeptide(L)'
;MQEHFDLIGDYKITDYEVPAFYYGDGIGKIDLIISMDTVHYATEVKPYKGNSESLLRMIAEIMTYTEGYPPGTYKKAIAFFEKNQDNGEKTAQQKEFETVNPALLTLLEKADITIFCFKEINGSAYQICKL
;
A
#
# COMPACT_ATOMS: atom_id res chain seq x y z
N MET A 1 -0.78 20.59 7.74
CA MET A 1 -0.56 19.95 9.04
C MET A 1 -0.24 18.50 8.73
N GLN A 2 0.88 17.96 9.20
CA GLN A 2 1.20 16.55 9.00
C GLN A 2 0.43 15.76 10.06
N GLU A 3 -0.39 14.81 9.64
CA GLU A 3 -1.16 13.98 10.55
C GLU A 3 -0.35 12.73 10.88
N HIS A 4 -0.13 12.52 12.17
CA HIS A 4 0.54 11.32 12.69
C HIS A 4 -0.52 10.38 13.24
N PHE A 5 -0.40 9.09 12.95
CA PHE A 5 -1.24 8.04 13.51
C PHE A 5 -0.37 6.94 14.13
N ASP A 6 -0.91 6.27 15.13
CA ASP A 6 -0.24 5.15 15.79
C ASP A 6 -0.48 3.85 15.00
N LEU A 7 0.53 2.99 14.97
CA LEU A 7 0.42 1.64 14.41
C LEU A 7 0.37 0.59 15.51
N ILE A 8 -0.64 -0.27 15.44
CA ILE A 8 -0.86 -1.38 16.38
C ILE A 8 -0.70 -2.71 15.62
N GLY A 9 -0.04 -3.67 16.26
CA GLY A 9 0.15 -5.02 15.74
C GLY A 9 1.58 -5.29 15.30
N ASP A 10 1.76 -6.36 14.52
CA ASP A 10 3.08 -6.92 14.22
C ASP A 10 3.77 -6.23 13.04
N TYR A 11 2.99 -5.69 12.10
CA TYR A 11 3.50 -4.94 10.95
C TYR A 11 3.96 -3.55 11.37
N LYS A 12 5.11 -3.13 10.84
CA LYS A 12 5.70 -1.82 11.09
C LYS A 12 5.99 -1.11 9.78
N ILE A 13 5.87 0.20 9.74
CA ILE A 13 6.47 0.99 8.66
C ILE A 13 7.91 1.27 9.06
N THR A 14 8.86 0.86 8.21
CA THR A 14 10.30 0.96 8.53
C THR A 14 11.03 1.99 7.67
N ASP A 15 10.44 2.40 6.55
CA ASP A 15 11.01 3.42 5.68
C ASP A 15 9.90 4.09 4.85
N TYR A 16 10.18 5.28 4.32
CA TYR A 16 9.27 6.08 3.50
C TYR A 16 10.03 6.64 2.30
N GLU A 17 9.32 6.86 1.18
CA GLU A 17 9.88 7.55 0.01
C GLU A 17 11.18 6.90 -0.51
N VAL A 18 11.19 5.56 -0.59
CA VAL A 18 12.36 4.78 -1.00
C VAL A 18 12.53 4.88 -2.52
N PRO A 19 13.69 5.30 -3.04
CA PRO A 19 13.90 5.41 -4.48
C PRO A 19 13.62 4.10 -5.23
N ALA A 20 13.07 4.18 -6.45
CA ALA A 20 13.07 3.04 -7.35
C ALA A 20 14.51 2.67 -7.76
N PHE A 21 14.74 1.41 -8.17
CA PHE A 21 16.07 0.97 -8.60
C PHE A 21 16.57 1.78 -9.80
N TYR A 22 15.72 1.93 -10.81
CA TYR A 22 15.91 2.89 -11.88
C TYR A 22 15.36 4.24 -11.44
N TYR A 23 16.22 5.23 -11.29
CA TYR A 23 15.85 6.56 -10.81
C TYR A 23 16.22 7.64 -11.84
N GLY A 24 15.49 8.75 -11.83
CA GLY A 24 15.66 9.87 -12.74
C GLY A 24 14.50 10.84 -12.63
N ASP A 25 14.61 11.99 -13.30
CA ASP A 25 13.56 13.00 -13.30
C ASP A 25 12.25 12.42 -13.85
N GLY A 26 11.17 12.55 -13.08
CA GLY A 26 9.84 12.05 -13.44
C GLY A 26 9.57 10.59 -13.07
N ILE A 27 10.54 9.86 -12.49
CA ILE A 27 10.29 8.54 -11.92
C ILE A 27 9.90 8.67 -10.46
N GLY A 28 8.78 8.02 -10.08
CA GLY A 28 8.30 7.99 -8.70
C GLY A 28 9.18 7.16 -7.76
N LYS A 29 8.71 7.01 -6.52
CA LYS A 29 9.36 6.26 -5.46
C LYS A 29 8.39 5.24 -4.88
N ILE A 30 8.92 4.26 -4.17
CA ILE A 30 8.12 3.39 -3.30
C ILE A 30 7.67 4.25 -2.12
N ASP A 31 6.34 4.35 -1.90
CA ASP A 31 5.80 5.24 -0.86
C ASP A 31 6.29 4.86 0.54
N LEU A 32 6.25 3.58 0.88
CA LEU A 32 6.72 3.07 2.17
C LEU A 32 7.12 1.60 2.16
N ILE A 33 7.89 1.21 3.17
CA ILE A 33 8.23 -0.20 3.45
C ILE A 33 7.44 -0.68 4.66
N ILE A 34 6.51 -1.63 4.44
CA ILE A 34 5.87 -2.38 5.53
C ILE A 34 6.76 -3.59 5.82
N SER A 35 7.08 -3.82 7.09
CA SER A 35 7.92 -4.92 7.53
C SER A 35 7.22 -5.78 8.58
N MET A 36 7.40 -7.10 8.46
CA MET A 36 7.08 -8.09 9.49
C MET A 36 8.26 -9.04 9.60
N ASP A 37 8.89 -9.07 10.77
CA ASP A 37 10.16 -9.77 11.00
C ASP A 37 11.21 -9.43 9.94
N THR A 38 11.65 -10.41 9.15
CA THR A 38 12.67 -10.27 8.09
C THR A 38 12.06 -10.04 6.71
N VAL A 39 10.74 -9.87 6.59
CA VAL A 39 10.06 -9.67 5.31
C VAL A 39 9.76 -8.20 5.12
N HIS A 40 10.24 -7.64 4.01
CA HIS A 40 10.04 -6.25 3.63
C HIS A 40 9.12 -6.15 2.41
N TYR A 41 8.06 -5.37 2.53
CA TYR A 41 7.07 -5.12 1.51
C TYR A 41 7.24 -3.70 0.98
N ALA A 42 7.78 -3.57 -0.23
CA ALA A 42 7.72 -2.31 -0.96
C ALA A 42 6.26 -2.05 -1.30
N THR A 43 5.73 -0.91 -0.84
CA THR A 43 4.30 -0.68 -0.81
C THR A 43 3.95 0.65 -1.45
N GLU A 44 3.05 0.61 -2.43
CA GLU A 44 2.31 1.79 -2.89
C GLU A 44 1.08 1.98 -1.98
N VAL A 45 0.89 3.17 -1.41
CA VAL A 45 -0.20 3.48 -0.48
C VAL A 45 -1.01 4.67 -0.97
N LYS A 46 -2.34 4.57 -0.90
CA LYS A 46 -3.21 5.72 -1.13
C LYS A 46 -3.76 6.25 0.19
N PRO A 47 -3.71 7.58 0.42
CA PRO A 47 -4.20 8.18 1.66
C PRO A 47 -5.71 8.06 1.77
N TYR A 48 -6.22 8.15 2.99
CA TYR A 48 -7.66 8.01 3.26
C TYR A 48 -8.53 9.14 2.65
N LYS A 49 -7.92 10.27 2.26
CA LYS A 49 -8.61 11.47 1.78
C LYS A 49 -8.15 11.88 0.38
N GLY A 50 -9.12 12.25 -0.44
CA GLY A 50 -8.87 12.98 -1.69
C GLY A 50 -8.21 12.17 -2.81
N ASN A 51 -8.12 10.84 -2.67
CA ASN A 51 -7.57 9.96 -3.69
C ASN A 51 -8.66 9.06 -4.30
N SER A 52 -8.71 9.02 -5.62
CA SER A 52 -9.63 8.20 -6.42
C SER A 52 -8.88 7.32 -7.43
N GLU A 53 -7.58 7.11 -7.23
CA GLU A 53 -6.78 6.24 -8.10
C GLU A 53 -7.16 4.79 -7.87
N SER A 54 -7.13 3.99 -8.93
CA SER A 54 -7.56 2.60 -8.87
C SER A 54 -6.51 1.67 -8.28
N LEU A 55 -6.93 0.50 -7.82
CA LEU A 55 -6.03 -0.59 -7.45
C LEU A 55 -5.09 -0.97 -8.61
N LEU A 56 -5.56 -0.89 -9.87
CA LEU A 56 -4.73 -1.13 -11.04
C LEU A 56 -3.60 -0.10 -11.19
N ARG A 57 -3.86 1.17 -10.86
CA ARG A 57 -2.83 2.21 -10.84
C ARG A 57 -1.77 1.87 -9.81
N MET A 58 -2.18 1.49 -8.61
CA MET A 58 -1.27 1.11 -7.53
C MET A 58 -0.40 -0.10 -7.91
N ILE A 59 -1.01 -1.11 -8.55
CA ILE A 59 -0.30 -2.30 -9.04
C ILE A 59 0.77 -1.91 -10.07
N ALA A 60 0.42 -1.04 -11.03
CA ALA A 60 1.36 -0.60 -12.04
C ALA A 60 2.54 0.17 -11.43
N GLU A 61 2.28 1.02 -10.44
CA GLU A 61 3.31 1.78 -9.72
C GLU A 61 4.26 0.86 -8.99
N ILE A 62 3.76 -0.05 -8.14
CA ILE A 62 4.65 -0.91 -7.35
C ILE A 62 5.43 -1.90 -8.21
N MET A 63 4.83 -2.42 -9.28
CA MET A 63 5.56 -3.24 -10.25
C MET A 63 6.69 -2.45 -10.89
N THR A 64 6.47 -1.17 -11.22
CA THR A 64 7.49 -0.31 -11.82
C THR A 64 8.62 -0.01 -10.83
N TYR A 65 8.30 0.40 -9.61
CA TYR A 65 9.31 0.88 -8.66
C TYR A 65 10.16 -0.23 -8.04
N THR A 66 9.67 -1.47 -8.08
CA THR A 66 10.41 -2.65 -7.59
C THR A 66 11.25 -3.34 -8.68
N GLU A 67 11.05 -2.99 -9.95
CA GLU A 67 11.80 -3.57 -11.06
C GLU A 67 13.30 -3.23 -10.94
N GLY A 68 14.16 -4.22 -11.17
CA GLY A 68 15.62 -4.08 -11.10
C GLY A 68 16.25 -4.36 -9.72
N TYR A 69 15.47 -4.33 -8.64
CA TYR A 69 15.98 -4.75 -7.32
C TYR A 69 16.38 -6.24 -7.32
N PRO A 70 17.44 -6.63 -6.58
CA PRO A 70 17.82 -8.04 -6.46
C PRO A 70 16.66 -8.91 -5.97
N PRO A 71 16.51 -10.15 -6.47
CA PRO A 71 15.47 -11.06 -6.00
C PRO A 71 15.47 -11.22 -4.49
N GLY A 72 14.28 -11.10 -3.88
CA GLY A 72 14.11 -11.22 -2.42
C GLY A 72 14.36 -9.93 -1.63
N THR A 73 14.79 -8.83 -2.26
CA THR A 73 14.96 -7.53 -1.57
C THR A 73 13.63 -7.04 -1.01
N TYR A 74 12.60 -7.01 -1.87
CA TYR A 74 11.26 -6.59 -1.50
C TYR A 74 10.21 -7.54 -2.06
N LYS A 75 9.19 -7.83 -1.25
CA LYS A 75 7.90 -8.28 -1.76
C LYS A 75 7.10 -7.06 -2.23
N LYS A 76 6.30 -7.23 -3.27
CA LYS A 76 5.45 -6.15 -3.78
C LYS A 76 4.19 -6.08 -2.94
N ALA A 77 3.75 -4.86 -2.63
CA ALA A 77 2.50 -4.66 -1.94
C ALA A 77 1.78 -3.39 -2.40
N ILE A 78 0.47 -3.40 -2.18
CA ILE A 78 -0.35 -2.20 -2.22
C ILE A 78 -1.06 -2.07 -0.87
N ALA A 79 -1.32 -0.84 -0.44
CA ALA A 79 -2.03 -0.59 0.80
C ALA A 79 -3.01 0.57 0.70
N PHE A 80 -4.13 0.47 1.42
CA PHE A 80 -5.12 1.53 1.49
C PHE A 80 -5.80 1.54 2.86
N PHE A 81 -6.40 2.68 3.19
CA PHE A 81 -7.18 2.84 4.42
C PHE A 81 -8.59 2.30 4.21
N GLU A 82 -9.15 1.64 5.23
CA GLU A 82 -10.53 1.12 5.18
C GLU A 82 -11.54 2.27 5.00
N LYS A 83 -11.34 3.36 5.74
CA LYS A 83 -12.27 4.49 5.83
C LYS A 83 -11.54 5.84 5.73
N ASN A 84 -12.27 6.84 5.27
CA ASN A 84 -11.90 8.23 5.35
C ASN A 84 -12.21 8.77 6.76
N GLN A 85 -11.20 9.31 7.45
CA GLN A 85 -11.36 9.81 8.81
C GLN A 85 -12.31 11.01 8.94
N ASP A 86 -12.46 11.81 7.89
CA ASP A 86 -13.28 13.03 7.93
C ASP A 86 -14.79 12.72 7.99
N ASN A 87 -15.21 11.66 7.29
CA ASN A 87 -16.64 11.35 7.09
C ASN A 87 -17.04 9.91 7.45
N GLY A 88 -16.08 9.06 7.83
CA GLY A 88 -16.30 7.66 8.19
C GLY A 88 -16.69 6.75 7.02
N GLU A 89 -16.77 7.26 5.80
CA GLU A 89 -17.08 6.44 4.63
C GLU A 89 -15.89 5.60 4.20
N LYS A 90 -16.16 4.45 3.56
CA LYS A 90 -15.12 3.65 2.91
C LYS A 90 -14.37 4.47 1.86
N THR A 91 -13.05 4.29 1.80
CA THR A 91 -12.21 4.91 0.76
C THR A 91 -12.55 4.37 -0.63
N ALA A 92 -12.09 5.05 -1.69
CA ALA A 92 -12.28 4.60 -3.06
C ALA A 92 -11.67 3.21 -3.29
N GLN A 93 -10.47 2.97 -2.75
CA GLN A 93 -9.75 1.70 -2.88
C GLN A 93 -10.41 0.59 -2.08
N GLN A 94 -10.93 0.86 -0.88
CA GLN A 94 -11.71 -0.12 -0.12
C GLN A 94 -12.99 -0.51 -0.89
N LYS A 95 -13.71 0.47 -1.45
CA LYS A 95 -14.91 0.23 -2.26
C LYS A 95 -14.59 -0.57 -3.53
N GLU A 96 -13.50 -0.25 -4.21
CA GLU A 96 -13.02 -1.00 -5.39
C GLU A 96 -12.64 -2.43 -5.01
N PHE A 97 -11.93 -2.63 -3.90
CA PHE A 97 -11.53 -3.95 -3.44
C PHE A 97 -12.73 -4.85 -3.11
N GLU A 98 -13.77 -4.31 -2.47
CA GLU A 98 -14.98 -5.08 -2.14
C GLU A 98 -15.80 -5.49 -3.37
N THR A 99 -15.65 -4.75 -4.47
CA THR A 99 -16.36 -4.98 -5.73
C THR A 99 -15.42 -5.49 -6.83
N VAL A 100 -14.22 -5.93 -6.43
CA VAL A 100 -13.13 -6.19 -7.35
C VAL A 100 -13.48 -7.28 -8.36
N ASN A 101 -13.14 -7.03 -9.62
CA ASN A 101 -13.29 -8.02 -10.67
C ASN A 101 -12.34 -9.21 -10.42
N PRO A 102 -12.79 -10.47 -10.52
CA PRO A 102 -11.93 -11.66 -10.40
C PRO A 102 -10.67 -11.64 -11.27
N ALA A 103 -10.71 -10.96 -12.43
CA ALA A 103 -9.54 -10.79 -13.28
C ALA A 103 -8.42 -9.97 -12.60
N LEU A 104 -8.77 -8.96 -11.79
CA LEU A 104 -7.80 -8.17 -11.04
C LEU A 104 -7.21 -8.98 -9.88
N LEU A 105 -8.02 -9.78 -9.20
CA LEU A 105 -7.53 -10.73 -8.18
C LEU A 105 -6.54 -11.73 -8.77
N THR A 106 -6.85 -12.27 -9.95
CA THR A 106 -5.94 -13.17 -10.67
C THR A 106 -4.64 -12.48 -11.05
N LEU A 107 -4.69 -11.19 -11.43
CA LEU A 107 -3.50 -10.41 -11.71
C LEU A 107 -2.63 -10.22 -10.46
N LEU A 108 -3.25 -9.85 -9.34
CA LEU A 108 -2.58 -9.66 -8.05
C LEU A 108 -1.86 -10.93 -7.60
N GLU A 109 -2.52 -12.08 -7.71
CA GLU A 109 -1.92 -13.38 -7.41
C GLU A 109 -0.75 -13.71 -8.34
N LYS A 110 -0.93 -13.57 -9.66
CA LYS A 110 0.13 -13.84 -10.65
C LYS A 110 1.33 -12.90 -10.51
N ALA A 111 1.10 -11.66 -10.12
CA ALA A 111 2.14 -10.66 -9.92
C ALA A 111 2.83 -10.77 -8.54
N ASP A 112 2.38 -11.70 -7.68
CA ASP A 112 2.83 -11.89 -6.30
C ASP A 112 2.78 -10.56 -5.50
N ILE A 113 1.64 -9.87 -5.60
CA ILE A 113 1.39 -8.60 -4.91
C ILE A 113 0.54 -8.87 -3.67
N THR A 114 1.08 -8.50 -2.51
CA THR A 114 0.35 -8.54 -1.24
C THR A 114 -0.54 -7.30 -1.08
N ILE A 115 -1.72 -7.47 -0.52
CA ILE A 115 -2.65 -6.37 -0.25
C ILE A 115 -2.72 -6.14 1.25
N PHE A 116 -2.55 -4.89 1.66
CA PHE A 116 -2.72 -4.45 3.03
C PHE A 116 -3.89 -3.46 3.16
N CYS A 117 -4.56 -3.51 4.30
CA CYS A 117 -5.57 -2.55 4.70
C CYS A 117 -5.19 -1.93 6.04
N PHE A 118 -5.15 -0.60 6.10
CA PHE A 118 -5.07 0.13 7.36
C PHE A 118 -6.48 0.23 7.95
N LYS A 119 -6.75 -0.60 8.96
CA LYS A 119 -8.03 -0.62 9.69
C LYS A 119 -7.95 0.25 10.91
N GLU A 120 -8.88 1.19 11.04
CA GLU A 120 -8.95 2.08 12.19
C GLU A 120 -9.37 1.29 13.44
N ILE A 121 -8.64 1.49 14.55
CA ILE A 121 -8.94 0.88 15.85
C ILE A 121 -9.61 1.90 16.78
N ASN A 122 -9.04 3.10 16.92
CA ASN A 122 -9.54 4.14 17.83
C ASN A 122 -9.13 5.58 17.43
N GLY A 123 -9.72 6.14 16.37
CA GLY A 123 -9.64 7.57 15.99
C GLY A 123 -8.29 8.06 15.48
N SER A 124 -7.18 7.52 16.00
CA SER A 124 -5.81 7.91 15.70
C SER A 124 -4.85 6.73 15.61
N ALA A 125 -5.31 5.50 15.88
CA ALA A 125 -4.50 4.30 15.69
C ALA A 125 -5.08 3.37 14.63
N TYR A 126 -4.18 2.76 13.87
CA TYR A 126 -4.48 1.81 12.81
C TYR A 126 -3.78 0.48 13.07
N GLN A 127 -4.45 -0.60 12.66
CA GLN A 127 -3.84 -1.90 12.47
C GLN A 127 -3.65 -2.16 10.98
N ILE A 128 -2.44 -2.55 10.58
CA ILE A 128 -2.17 -3.02 9.22
C ILE A 128 -2.61 -4.50 9.15
N CYS A 129 -3.60 -4.78 8.32
CA CYS A 129 -4.11 -6.12 8.08
C CYS A 129 -3.73 -6.57 6.67
N LYS A 130 -3.10 -7.74 6.54
CA LYS A 130 -2.95 -8.42 5.26
C LYS A 130 -4.31 -9.01 4.84
N LEU A 131 -4.75 -8.75 3.61
CA LEU A 131 -6.01 -9.27 3.05
C LEU A 131 -5.81 -10.58 2.28
#